data_AF-A0A7V3RE45-F1
#
_entry.id   AF-A0A7V3RE45-F1
#
_cell.length_a   1.000
_cell.length_b   1.000
_cell.length_c   1.000
_cell.angle_alpha   90.00
_cell.angle_beta   90.00
_cell.angle_gamma   90.00
#
_symmetry.space_group_name_H-M   'P 1'
#
loop_
_entity.id
_entity.type
_entity.pdbx_description
1 polymer ?
#
loop_
_entity_poly.entity_id
_entity_poly.type
_entity_poly.pdbx_seq_one_letter_code
_entity_poly.pdbx_strand_id
1 'polypeptide(L)'
;MIFELLSSTAAFAIPINVSIQSGVNQKIVPEINAWNQKFWDTLGKMWGVYPVKPIDMIVTDANFGPEMGFTSPQPNSFEVMVNLRYPLPETKGIVAHELMHVFQFTWMNKYNKTMPLWVMEGLATWFGGKEGIYPSSIGYDPFLFQSVDPLKYENYPLNDDRLGEYYAEVYALFNAIDKKVNLQKSLPTVIQSVKDGSTWNEAFSAILNENFDTFYSNWRKTTFDYSLMGLIGIWGLWMLLPAFLFLIFLINVFRIRKVSFEGEENIEALEALYGKEYWKDGEEDEKVNGNSGSK
;
A
#
# COMPACT_ATOMS: atom_id res chain seq x y z
N MET A 1 -5.62 -22.49 36.04
CA MET A 1 -6.07 -21.15 35.61
C MET A 1 -5.86 -20.05 36.66
N ILE A 2 -5.68 -20.34 37.95
CA ILE A 2 -5.44 -19.31 39.00
C ILE A 2 -3.93 -18.97 39.20
N PHE A 3 -3.01 -19.83 38.74
CA PHE A 3 -1.56 -19.65 38.98
C PHE A 3 -0.82 -18.74 37.99
N GLU A 4 -1.38 -18.42 36.82
CA GLU A 4 -0.74 -17.49 35.86
C GLU A 4 -1.07 -16.01 36.14
N LEU A 5 -2.05 -15.72 37.01
CA LEU A 5 -2.46 -14.33 37.28
C LEU A 5 -1.45 -13.57 38.17
N LEU A 6 -0.64 -14.29 38.95
CA LEU A 6 0.33 -13.71 39.89
C LEU A 6 1.71 -13.42 39.29
N SER A 7 1.96 -13.77 38.02
CA SER A 7 3.19 -13.42 37.31
C SER A 7 3.12 -12.04 36.62
N SER A 8 1.98 -11.35 36.71
CA SER A 8 1.73 -10.09 35.99
C SER A 8 2.19 -8.83 36.74
N THR A 9 2.58 -8.93 38.01
CA THR A 9 2.87 -7.76 38.86
C THR A 9 4.36 -7.47 39.06
N ALA A 10 5.25 -8.25 38.46
CA ALA A 10 6.69 -7.99 38.46
C ALA A 10 7.31 -8.22 37.07
N ALA A 11 6.68 -7.69 36.03
CA ALA A 11 7.41 -7.42 34.79
C ALA A 11 8.38 -6.27 35.08
N PHE A 12 9.55 -6.59 35.64
CA PHE A 12 10.68 -5.67 35.62
C PHE A 12 10.84 -5.24 34.16
N ALA A 13 10.64 -3.95 33.88
CA ALA A 13 10.77 -3.41 32.54
C ALA A 13 12.17 -3.78 32.05
N ILE A 14 12.23 -4.70 31.10
CA ILE A 14 13.48 -5.08 30.51
C ILE A 14 14.04 -3.85 29.80
N PRO A 15 15.33 -3.54 30.01
CA PRO A 15 15.91 -2.39 29.36
C PRO A 15 15.84 -2.58 27.84
N ILE A 16 15.24 -1.59 27.18
CA ILE A 16 15.39 -1.38 25.75
C ILE A 16 16.48 -0.31 25.61
N ASN A 17 17.68 -0.75 25.24
CA ASN A 17 18.81 0.12 25.03
C ASN A 17 18.72 0.68 23.60
N VAL A 18 18.42 1.97 23.47
CA VAL A 18 18.41 2.64 22.16
C VAL A 18 19.77 3.31 21.95
N SER A 19 20.46 2.87 20.90
CA SER A 19 21.70 3.45 20.42
C SER A 19 21.50 4.04 19.02
N ILE A 20 22.26 5.08 18.72
CA ILE A 20 22.15 5.83 17.47
C ILE A 20 23.50 5.76 16.74
N GLN A 21 23.49 5.37 15.47
CA GLN A 21 24.69 5.39 14.64
C GLN A 21 25.23 6.83 14.50
N SER A 22 26.56 6.97 14.44
CA SER A 22 27.20 8.26 14.18
C SER A 22 26.61 8.92 12.92
N GLY A 23 26.21 10.19 13.02
CA GLY A 23 25.57 10.95 11.94
C GLY A 23 24.05 11.03 12.03
N VAL A 24 23.41 10.16 12.81
CA VAL A 24 21.95 10.19 13.03
C VAL A 24 21.59 11.16 14.16
N ASN A 25 20.50 11.92 13.98
CA ASN A 25 20.08 12.95 14.92
C ASN A 25 19.60 12.36 16.26
N GLN A 26 20.36 12.57 17.34
CA GLN A 26 20.04 12.05 18.68
C GLN A 26 18.69 12.54 19.25
N LYS A 27 18.10 13.61 18.71
CA LYS A 27 16.77 14.08 19.14
C LYS A 27 15.66 13.05 18.88
N ILE A 28 15.91 12.00 18.11
CA ILE A 28 14.94 10.92 17.88
C ILE A 28 14.85 9.92 19.03
N VAL A 29 15.85 9.83 19.91
CA VAL A 29 15.89 8.83 20.99
C VAL A 29 14.69 8.96 21.96
N PRO A 30 14.31 10.16 22.44
CA PRO A 30 13.15 10.30 23.32
C PRO A 30 11.83 9.88 22.65
N GLU A 31 11.67 10.14 21.35
CA GLU A 31 10.50 9.73 20.57
C GLU A 31 10.40 8.21 20.50
N ILE A 32 11.50 7.54 20.13
CA ILE A 32 11.58 6.08 20.06
C ILE A 32 11.31 5.45 21.43
N ASN A 33 11.88 5.98 22.50
CA ASN A 33 11.62 5.50 23.85
C ASN A 33 10.13 5.61 24.24
N ALA A 34 9.49 6.73 23.90
CA ALA A 34 8.06 6.91 24.14
C ALA A 34 7.20 5.92 23.32
N TRP A 35 7.57 5.66 22.06
CA TRP A 35 6.89 4.66 21.22
C TRP A 35 7.07 3.26 21.77
N ASN A 36 8.29 2.88 22.15
CA ASN A 36 8.63 1.59 22.73
C ASN A 36 7.77 1.30 23.95
N GLN A 37 7.63 2.27 24.87
CA GLN A 37 6.79 2.11 26.05
C GLN A 37 5.32 1.84 25.68
N LYS A 38 4.77 2.58 24.70
CA LYS A 38 3.39 2.37 24.22
C LYS A 38 3.21 0.99 23.57
N PHE A 39 4.16 0.59 22.73
CA PHE A 39 4.09 -0.67 22.00
C PHE A 39 4.26 -1.87 22.91
N TRP A 40 5.14 -1.77 23.91
CA TRP A 40 5.42 -2.83 24.87
C TRP A 40 4.16 -3.36 25.56
N ASP A 41 3.35 -2.46 26.10
CA ASP A 41 2.11 -2.82 26.79
C ASP A 41 1.08 -3.44 25.82
N THR A 42 1.04 -2.91 24.59
CA THR A 42 0.10 -3.38 23.57
C THR A 42 0.46 -4.78 23.10
N LEU A 43 1.74 -5.00 22.74
CA LEU A 43 2.26 -6.27 22.29
C LEU A 43 2.19 -7.32 23.41
N GLY A 44 2.52 -6.96 24.67
CA GLY A 44 2.40 -7.88 25.79
C GLY A 44 0.98 -8.40 26.02
N LYS A 45 -0.03 -7.53 25.88
CA LYS A 45 -1.45 -7.94 25.95
C LYS A 45 -1.85 -8.84 24.78
N MET A 46 -1.35 -8.56 23.58
CA MET A 46 -1.67 -9.33 22.38
C MET A 46 -1.05 -10.72 22.39
N TRP A 47 0.19 -10.85 22.85
CA TRP A 47 0.95 -12.09 22.83
C TRP A 47 0.84 -12.92 24.11
N GLY A 48 0.38 -12.30 25.22
CA GLY A 48 0.32 -12.95 26.53
C GLY A 48 1.71 -13.33 27.09
N VAL A 49 2.77 -12.79 26.49
CA VAL A 49 4.16 -12.99 26.92
C VAL A 49 4.91 -11.67 26.81
N TYR A 50 5.90 -11.49 27.67
CA TYR A 50 6.88 -10.42 27.55
C TYR A 50 8.24 -11.03 27.25
N PRO A 51 9.07 -10.38 26.43
CA PRO A 51 10.47 -10.74 26.28
C PRO A 51 11.14 -10.83 27.64
N VAL A 52 12.14 -11.72 27.77
CA VAL A 52 12.94 -11.92 28.99
C VAL A 52 14.41 -11.50 28.81
N LYS A 53 14.78 -11.13 27.58
CA LYS A 53 16.13 -10.70 27.21
C LYS A 53 16.14 -9.19 26.90
N PRO A 54 17.20 -8.46 27.26
CA PRO A 54 17.43 -7.08 26.82
C PRO A 54 17.23 -6.90 25.32
N ILE A 55 16.81 -5.70 24.93
CA ILE A 55 16.66 -5.33 23.52
C ILE A 55 17.67 -4.22 23.24
N ASP A 56 18.60 -4.49 22.34
CA ASP A 56 19.59 -3.54 21.87
C ASP A 56 19.15 -3.02 20.50
N MET A 57 18.54 -1.84 20.51
CA MET A 57 18.01 -1.18 19.32
C MET A 57 19.06 -0.21 18.75
N ILE A 58 19.40 -0.37 17.48
CA ILE A 58 20.34 0.48 16.75
C ILE A 58 19.57 1.23 15.66
N VAL A 59 19.55 2.55 15.75
CA VAL A 59 18.94 3.41 14.72
C VAL A 59 20.02 3.92 13.79
N THR A 60 19.80 3.75 12.49
CA THR A 60 20.77 4.03 11.43
C THR A 60 20.11 4.77 10.27
N ASP A 61 20.90 5.48 9.46
CA ASP A 61 20.51 6.05 8.16
C ASP A 61 20.84 5.12 6.97
N ALA A 62 21.33 3.90 7.25
CA ALA A 62 21.66 2.91 6.23
C ALA A 62 20.43 2.46 5.45
N ASN A 63 20.58 2.30 4.14
CA ASN A 63 19.53 1.73 3.30
C ASN A 63 19.62 0.20 3.29
N PHE A 64 18.64 -0.45 3.89
CA PHE A 64 18.50 -1.90 3.96
C PHE A 64 17.66 -2.48 2.80
N GLY A 65 17.25 -1.65 1.83
CA GLY A 65 16.43 -2.11 0.70
C GLY A 65 14.94 -2.22 1.08
N PRO A 66 14.23 -3.26 0.61
CA PRO A 66 12.84 -3.53 0.97
C PRO A 66 12.67 -3.87 2.45
N GLU A 67 13.67 -4.55 3.03
CA GLU A 67 13.78 -4.77 4.46
C GLU A 67 14.11 -3.41 5.08
N MET A 68 13.25 -2.88 5.94
CA MET A 68 13.40 -1.53 6.52
C MET A 68 14.09 -1.53 7.88
N GLY A 69 14.37 -2.72 8.38
CA GLY A 69 14.97 -3.05 9.66
C GLY A 69 15.15 -4.55 9.72
N PHE A 70 15.73 -5.02 10.81
CA PHE A 70 15.72 -6.44 11.12
C PHE A 70 15.81 -6.68 12.62
N THR A 71 15.27 -7.82 13.03
CA THR A 71 15.33 -8.30 14.40
C THR A 71 16.02 -9.65 14.44
N SER A 72 17.11 -9.75 15.19
CA SER A 72 17.88 -10.97 15.37
C SER A 72 17.88 -11.43 16.83
N PRO A 73 17.39 -12.64 17.14
CA PRO A 73 17.51 -13.21 18.48
C PRO A 73 18.97 -13.65 18.75
N GLN A 74 19.63 -12.99 19.69
CA GLN A 74 20.96 -13.38 20.18
C GLN A 74 20.84 -14.26 21.45
N PRO A 75 21.92 -14.95 21.87
CA PRO A 75 21.90 -15.76 23.10
C PRO A 75 21.43 -14.96 24.33
N ASN A 76 21.89 -13.71 24.47
CA ASN A 76 21.67 -12.90 25.68
C ASN A 76 20.81 -11.64 25.46
N SER A 77 20.51 -11.25 24.22
CA SER A 77 19.71 -10.07 23.89
C SER A 77 18.92 -10.28 22.59
N PHE A 78 18.08 -9.31 22.24
CA PHE A 78 17.58 -9.11 20.89
C PHE A 78 18.32 -7.93 20.28
N GLU A 79 18.90 -8.13 19.10
CA GLU A 79 19.43 -7.03 18.30
C GLU A 79 18.34 -6.57 17.35
N VAL A 80 18.03 -5.28 17.39
CA VAL A 80 17.01 -4.66 16.53
C VAL A 80 17.66 -3.52 15.77
N MET A 81 17.74 -3.60 14.45
CA MET A 81 18.21 -2.48 13.63
C MET A 81 17.03 -1.80 12.94
N VAL A 82 16.99 -0.47 13.00
CA VAL A 82 15.90 0.35 12.46
C VAL A 82 16.49 1.43 11.56
N ASN A 83 15.99 1.49 10.32
CA ASN A 83 16.31 2.60 9.42
C ASN A 83 15.50 3.85 9.79
N LEU A 84 16.19 4.98 10.00
CA LEU A 84 15.59 6.29 10.20
C LEU A 84 15.08 6.82 8.87
N ARG A 85 13.75 6.85 8.72
CA ARG A 85 13.05 7.42 7.57
C ARG A 85 12.18 8.61 7.94
N TYR A 86 12.07 9.53 6.99
CA TYR A 86 11.20 10.70 7.08
C TYR A 86 10.09 10.62 6.03
N PRO A 87 8.84 10.94 6.41
CA PRO A 87 8.41 11.52 7.68
C PRO A 87 8.50 10.54 8.87
N LEU A 88 8.69 11.06 10.09
CA LEU A 88 8.90 10.24 11.31
C LEU A 88 7.88 9.11 11.57
N PRO A 89 6.59 9.22 11.17
CA PRO A 89 5.68 8.09 11.24
C PRO A 89 6.16 6.84 10.52
N GLU A 90 7.03 6.93 9.50
CA GLU A 90 7.65 5.77 8.87
C GLU A 90 8.59 5.04 9.83
N THR A 91 9.52 5.76 10.46
CA THR A 91 10.41 5.20 11.48
C THR A 91 9.60 4.57 12.61
N LYS A 92 8.52 5.22 13.05
CA LYS A 92 7.63 4.67 14.07
C LYS A 92 6.99 3.34 13.63
N GLY A 93 6.58 3.23 12.37
CA GLY A 93 6.05 1.99 11.80
C GLY A 93 7.09 0.87 11.75
N ILE A 94 8.33 1.20 11.40
CA ILE A 94 9.46 0.24 11.41
C ILE A 94 9.74 -0.24 12.83
N VAL A 95 9.83 0.67 13.82
CA VAL A 95 10.03 0.30 15.24
C VAL A 95 8.93 -0.65 15.73
N ALA A 96 7.66 -0.37 15.40
CA ALA A 96 6.55 -1.24 15.76
C ALA A 96 6.64 -2.62 15.09
N HIS A 97 7.03 -2.67 13.82
CA HIS A 97 7.26 -3.90 13.06
C HIS A 97 8.36 -4.76 13.70
N GLU A 98 9.53 -4.17 13.97
CA GLU A 98 10.64 -4.92 14.57
C GLU A 98 10.34 -5.39 15.99
N LEU A 99 9.68 -4.56 16.81
CA LEU A 99 9.25 -5.00 18.13
C LEU A 99 8.22 -6.13 18.07
N MET A 100 7.38 -6.22 17.04
CA MET A 100 6.51 -7.38 16.85
C MET A 100 7.33 -8.67 16.73
N HIS A 101 8.42 -8.66 15.96
CA HIS A 101 9.32 -9.81 15.83
C HIS A 101 9.93 -10.23 17.16
N VAL A 102 10.32 -9.29 18.02
CA VAL A 102 10.83 -9.61 19.37
C VAL A 102 9.80 -10.42 20.18
N PHE A 103 8.52 -10.03 20.14
CA PHE A 103 7.46 -10.78 20.82
C PHE A 103 7.18 -12.13 20.15
N GLN A 104 7.22 -12.20 18.82
CA GLN A 104 7.07 -13.46 18.06
C GLN A 104 8.18 -14.46 18.41
N PHE A 105 9.45 -14.04 18.37
CA PHE A 105 10.59 -14.88 18.74
C PHE A 105 10.52 -15.33 20.21
N THR A 106 10.13 -14.42 21.11
CA THR A 106 9.91 -14.75 22.52
C THR A 106 8.84 -15.83 22.68
N TRP A 107 7.71 -15.66 22.00
CA TRP A 107 6.60 -16.60 22.07
C TRP A 107 6.96 -17.98 21.50
N MET A 108 7.57 -18.00 20.31
CA MET A 108 8.02 -19.24 19.65
C MET A 108 9.01 -20.01 20.51
N ASN A 109 10.00 -19.32 21.08
CA ASN A 109 10.99 -19.94 21.97
C ASN A 109 10.36 -20.47 23.26
N LYS A 110 9.46 -19.69 23.90
CA LYS A 110 8.81 -20.08 25.16
C LYS A 110 7.94 -21.32 25.01
N TYR A 111 7.23 -21.44 23.90
CA TYR A 111 6.27 -22.52 23.67
C TYR A 111 6.76 -23.62 22.72
N ASN A 112 8.01 -23.51 22.24
CA ASN A 112 8.60 -24.41 21.25
C ASN A 112 7.69 -24.62 20.01
N LYS A 113 7.25 -23.50 19.42
CA LYS A 113 6.36 -23.47 18.25
C LYS A 113 7.05 -22.80 17.08
N THR A 114 6.65 -23.17 15.88
CA THR A 114 7.05 -22.48 14.64
C THR A 114 5.95 -21.56 14.15
N MET A 115 6.35 -20.52 13.42
CA MET A 115 5.44 -19.56 12.80
C MET A 115 5.76 -19.49 11.32
N PRO A 116 4.77 -19.70 10.43
CA PRO A 116 4.99 -19.57 9.00
C PRO A 116 5.26 -18.12 8.65
N LEU A 117 6.08 -17.91 7.62
CA LEU A 117 6.58 -16.59 7.23
C LEU A 117 5.44 -15.58 7.01
N TRP A 118 4.34 -16.01 6.38
CA TRP A 118 3.19 -15.13 6.10
C TRP A 118 2.51 -14.62 7.37
N VAL A 119 2.53 -15.39 8.46
CA VAL A 119 2.02 -14.95 9.77
C VAL A 119 3.00 -14.02 10.45
N MET A 120 4.29 -14.39 10.44
CA MET A 120 5.35 -13.61 11.07
C MET A 120 5.38 -12.20 10.47
N GLU A 121 5.51 -12.11 9.16
CA GLU A 121 5.59 -10.84 8.44
C GLU A 121 4.24 -10.13 8.34
N GLY A 122 3.16 -10.88 8.15
CA GLY A 122 1.82 -10.29 8.07
C GLY A 122 1.41 -9.57 9.36
N LEU A 123 1.69 -10.17 10.52
CA LEU A 123 1.44 -9.51 11.81
C LEU A 123 2.37 -8.30 12.03
N ALA A 124 3.65 -8.41 11.67
CA ALA A 124 4.62 -7.34 11.85
C ALA A 124 4.31 -6.13 10.95
N THR A 125 4.05 -6.36 9.67
CA THR A 125 3.65 -5.31 8.71
C THR A 125 2.33 -4.66 9.10
N TRP A 126 1.31 -5.44 9.49
CA TRP A 126 0.02 -4.91 9.93
C TRP A 126 0.15 -4.01 11.16
N PHE A 127 0.88 -4.47 12.19
CA PHE A 127 1.05 -3.68 13.40
C PHE A 127 1.90 -2.43 13.15
N GLY A 128 2.95 -2.54 12.33
CA GLY A 128 3.74 -1.40 11.86
C GLY A 128 2.89 -0.34 11.17
N GLY A 129 2.03 -0.76 10.24
CA GLY A 129 1.11 0.13 9.52
C GLY A 129 -0.02 0.70 10.39
N LYS A 130 -0.37 0.04 11.49
CA LYS A 130 -1.36 0.54 12.45
C LYS A 130 -0.80 1.64 13.36
N GLU A 131 0.46 1.52 13.76
CA GLU A 131 1.08 2.45 14.70
C GLU A 131 1.80 3.64 14.03
N GLY A 132 2.18 3.49 12.76
CA GLY A 132 2.85 4.52 11.96
C GLY A 132 2.41 4.52 10.50
N ILE A 133 3.33 4.88 9.61
CA ILE A 133 3.19 4.66 8.17
C ILE A 133 4.12 3.50 7.85
N TYR A 134 3.58 2.41 7.30
CA TYR A 134 4.43 1.34 6.79
C TYR A 134 4.50 1.51 5.27
N PRO A 135 5.65 1.94 4.71
CA PRO A 135 5.78 2.17 3.28
C PRO A 135 5.93 0.81 2.58
N SER A 136 4.87 0.00 2.57
CA SER A 136 4.76 -1.09 1.60
C SER A 136 4.45 -0.47 0.24
N SER A 137 5.06 -1.02 -0.81
CA SER A 137 4.90 -0.62 -2.21
C SER A 137 3.44 -0.60 -2.72
N ILE A 138 2.48 -1.14 -1.96
CA ILE A 138 1.04 -1.11 -2.27
C ILE A 138 0.53 0.30 -2.55
N GLY A 139 1.14 1.32 -1.93
CA GLY A 139 0.73 2.71 -2.13
C GLY A 139 0.90 3.23 -3.56
N TYR A 140 1.70 2.57 -4.40
CA TYR A 140 2.11 3.12 -5.70
C TYR A 140 1.74 2.27 -6.91
N ASP A 141 1.52 0.96 -6.78
CA ASP A 141 1.25 0.11 -7.94
C ASP A 141 0.16 -0.96 -7.68
N PRO A 142 -1.08 -0.75 -8.16
CA PRO A 142 -2.16 -1.73 -8.06
C PRO A 142 -1.94 -2.98 -8.93
N PHE A 143 -0.95 -2.98 -9.83
CA PHE A 143 -0.56 -4.11 -10.67
C PHE A 143 0.37 -5.10 -9.97
N LEU A 144 1.04 -4.69 -8.89
CA LEU A 144 1.84 -5.58 -8.05
C LEU A 144 0.96 -6.48 -7.17
N PHE A 145 -0.33 -6.13 -7.03
CA PHE A 145 -1.28 -7.01 -6.36
C PHE A 145 -1.50 -8.26 -7.21
N GLN A 146 -1.18 -9.42 -6.64
CA GLN A 146 -1.27 -10.78 -7.14
C GLN A 146 -0.07 -11.40 -7.84
N SER A 147 1.03 -10.68 -7.99
CA SER A 147 2.25 -11.24 -8.59
C SER A 147 2.88 -12.35 -7.75
N VAL A 148 2.66 -12.33 -6.42
CA VAL A 148 3.09 -13.37 -5.49
C VAL A 148 1.94 -13.95 -4.67
N ASP A 149 2.08 -15.21 -4.28
CA ASP A 149 1.19 -15.89 -3.33
C ASP A 149 1.93 -16.05 -2.00
N PRO A 150 1.64 -15.20 -0.98
CA PRO A 150 2.38 -15.19 0.27
C PRO A 150 2.30 -16.51 1.05
N LEU A 151 1.25 -17.33 0.86
CA LEU A 151 1.09 -18.57 1.61
C LEU A 151 2.02 -19.69 1.12
N LYS A 152 2.65 -19.52 -0.06
CA LYS A 152 3.56 -20.51 -0.67
C LYS A 152 5.02 -20.35 -0.29
N TYR A 153 5.39 -19.26 0.38
CA TYR A 153 6.78 -18.97 0.73
C TYR A 153 7.12 -19.54 2.11
N GLU A 154 8.03 -20.52 2.14
CA GLU A 154 8.67 -20.98 3.39
C GLU A 154 9.82 -20.04 3.81
N ASN A 155 10.50 -19.45 2.83
CA ASN A 155 11.60 -18.50 3.00
C ASN A 155 11.33 -17.24 2.17
N TYR A 156 11.98 -16.13 2.51
CA TYR A 156 11.85 -14.88 1.75
C TYR A 156 12.18 -15.07 0.26
N PRO A 157 11.46 -14.38 -0.65
CA PRO A 157 11.87 -14.29 -2.05
C PRO A 157 13.30 -13.72 -2.17
N LEU A 158 14.14 -14.34 -3.00
CA LEU A 158 15.54 -13.90 -3.20
C LEU A 158 15.71 -12.63 -4.04
N ASN A 159 14.63 -12.14 -4.64
CA ASN A 159 14.64 -10.98 -5.52
C ASN A 159 13.93 -9.82 -4.83
N ASP A 160 14.58 -8.65 -4.76
CA ASP A 160 14.10 -7.48 -4.04
C ASP A 160 12.69 -7.02 -4.48
N ASP A 161 12.38 -7.09 -5.78
CA ASP A 161 11.04 -6.73 -6.28
C ASP A 161 9.99 -7.69 -5.71
N ARG A 162 10.24 -9.01 -5.82
CA ARG A 162 9.35 -10.04 -5.26
C ARG A 162 9.24 -9.97 -3.74
N LEU A 163 10.32 -9.56 -3.07
CA LEU A 163 10.33 -9.36 -1.63
C LEU A 163 9.41 -8.19 -1.24
N GLY A 164 9.51 -7.06 -1.95
CA GLY A 164 8.60 -5.93 -1.79
C GLY A 164 7.14 -6.31 -2.05
N GLU A 165 6.88 -7.06 -3.11
CA GLU A 165 5.54 -7.61 -3.43
C GLU A 165 5.03 -8.56 -2.34
N TYR A 166 5.91 -9.39 -1.77
CA TYR A 166 5.55 -10.30 -0.69
C TYR A 166 5.11 -9.53 0.57
N TYR A 167 5.89 -8.53 0.99
CA TYR A 167 5.54 -7.65 2.11
C TYR A 167 4.22 -6.92 1.88
N ALA A 168 3.98 -6.47 0.66
CA ALA A 168 2.73 -5.87 0.24
C ALA A 168 1.54 -6.84 0.39
N GLU A 169 1.64 -8.05 -0.13
CA GLU A 169 0.57 -9.04 -0.07
C GLU A 169 0.23 -9.46 1.38
N VAL A 170 1.24 -9.71 2.23
CA VAL A 170 0.97 -10.06 3.64
C VAL A 170 0.36 -8.90 4.41
N TYR A 171 0.80 -7.66 4.17
CA TYR A 171 0.22 -6.48 4.80
C TYR A 171 -1.27 -6.32 4.42
N ALA A 172 -1.59 -6.45 3.13
CA ALA A 172 -2.97 -6.36 2.67
C ALA A 172 -3.86 -7.50 3.20
N LEU A 173 -3.34 -8.73 3.26
CA LEU A 173 -4.05 -9.86 3.83
C LEU A 173 -4.42 -9.60 5.30
N PHE A 174 -3.46 -9.15 6.10
CA PHE A 174 -3.70 -8.91 7.52
C PHE A 174 -4.58 -7.70 7.80
N ASN A 175 -4.53 -6.67 6.95
CA ASN A 175 -5.53 -5.59 6.97
C ASN A 175 -6.94 -6.10 6.68
N ALA A 176 -7.09 -7.04 5.73
CA ALA A 176 -8.38 -7.63 5.42
C ALA A 176 -8.92 -8.49 6.58
N ILE A 177 -8.03 -9.24 7.25
CA ILE A 177 -8.35 -9.99 8.48
C ILE A 177 -8.78 -9.01 9.58
N ASP A 178 -8.00 -7.97 9.86
CA ASP A 178 -8.28 -6.98 10.91
C ASP A 178 -9.62 -6.26 10.69
N LYS A 179 -9.94 -5.90 9.44
CA LYS A 179 -11.23 -5.31 9.07
C LYS A 179 -12.41 -6.22 9.41
N LYS A 180 -12.23 -7.54 9.38
CA LYS A 180 -13.29 -8.52 9.66
C LYS A 180 -13.43 -8.84 11.15
N VAL A 181 -12.32 -8.93 11.89
CA VAL A 181 -12.32 -9.54 13.24
C VAL A 181 -11.72 -8.66 14.34
N ASN A 182 -11.25 -7.45 14.03
CA ASN A 182 -10.42 -6.64 14.92
C ASN A 182 -9.26 -7.46 15.50
N LEU A 183 -8.24 -7.64 14.67
CA LEU A 183 -7.14 -8.57 14.90
C LEU A 183 -6.40 -8.27 16.21
N GLN A 184 -6.27 -7.01 16.61
CA GLN A 184 -5.65 -6.68 17.90
C GLN A 184 -6.37 -7.32 19.09
N LYS A 185 -7.70 -7.38 19.06
CA LYS A 185 -8.52 -8.01 20.12
C LYS A 185 -8.57 -9.52 19.99
N SER A 186 -8.53 -10.03 18.75
CA SER A 186 -8.73 -11.45 18.45
C SER A 186 -7.41 -12.26 18.43
N LEU A 187 -6.25 -11.60 18.29
CA LEU A 187 -4.95 -12.25 18.24
C LEU A 187 -4.65 -13.13 19.48
N PRO A 188 -4.95 -12.71 20.72
CA PRO A 188 -4.78 -13.59 21.89
C PRO A 188 -5.46 -14.96 21.73
N THR A 189 -6.65 -15.00 21.12
CA THR A 189 -7.39 -16.25 20.86
C THR A 189 -6.69 -17.11 19.80
N VAL A 190 -6.18 -16.50 18.74
CA VAL A 190 -5.38 -17.21 17.71
C VAL A 190 -4.14 -17.82 18.34
N ILE A 191 -3.39 -17.01 19.09
CA ILE A 191 -2.15 -17.41 19.76
C ILE A 191 -2.41 -18.55 20.75
N GLN A 192 -3.47 -18.45 21.55
CA GLN A 192 -3.85 -19.52 22.49
C GLN A 192 -4.24 -20.81 21.76
N SER A 193 -4.97 -20.71 20.64
CA SER A 193 -5.35 -21.89 19.84
C SER A 193 -4.13 -22.60 19.26
N VAL A 194 -3.16 -21.86 18.70
CA VAL A 194 -1.92 -22.45 18.15
C VAL A 194 -1.04 -23.06 19.25
N LYS A 195 -0.98 -22.40 20.42
CA LYS A 195 -0.34 -22.95 21.62
C LYS A 195 -0.95 -24.31 21.98
N ASP A 196 -2.26 -24.41 21.98
CA ASP A 196 -3.02 -25.62 22.36
C ASP A 196 -2.99 -26.74 21.30
N GLY A 197 -2.47 -26.46 20.10
CA GLY A 197 -2.17 -27.48 19.10
C GLY A 197 -2.80 -27.25 17.73
N SER A 198 -3.66 -26.24 17.57
CA SER A 198 -4.21 -25.89 16.26
C SER A 198 -3.11 -25.42 15.30
N THR A 199 -3.31 -25.67 14.01
CA THR A 199 -2.54 -25.00 12.95
C THR A 199 -2.90 -23.52 12.89
N TRP A 200 -2.04 -22.71 12.27
CA TRP A 200 -2.33 -21.29 12.03
C TRP A 200 -3.61 -21.10 11.21
N ASN A 201 -3.83 -21.91 10.17
CA ASN A 201 -5.05 -21.84 9.35
C ASN A 201 -6.31 -22.15 10.17
N GLU A 202 -6.29 -23.16 11.04
CA GLU A 202 -7.41 -23.48 11.93
C GLU A 202 -7.68 -22.35 12.93
N ALA A 203 -6.62 -21.80 13.53
CA ALA A 203 -6.73 -20.72 14.51
C ALA A 203 -7.30 -19.43 13.88
N PHE A 204 -6.88 -19.07 12.67
CA PHE A 204 -7.47 -17.97 11.91
C PHE A 204 -8.89 -18.27 11.46
N SER A 205 -9.17 -19.50 11.02
CA SER A 205 -10.53 -19.92 10.63
C SER A 205 -11.52 -19.72 11.78
N ALA A 206 -11.12 -20.07 13.01
CA ALA A 206 -11.95 -19.93 14.19
C ALA A 206 -12.35 -18.46 14.45
N ILE A 207 -11.42 -17.51 14.35
CA ILE A 207 -11.75 -16.09 14.57
C ILE A 207 -12.50 -15.45 13.39
N LEU A 208 -12.29 -15.94 12.16
CA LEU A 208 -12.98 -15.47 10.95
C LEU A 208 -14.41 -16.02 10.86
N ASN A 209 -14.74 -17.05 11.63
CA ASN A 209 -15.97 -17.84 11.53
C ASN A 209 -16.22 -18.36 10.11
N GLU A 210 -15.15 -18.75 9.42
CA GLU A 210 -15.16 -19.43 8.11
C GLU A 210 -13.83 -20.15 7.90
N ASN A 211 -13.76 -21.08 6.95
CA ASN A 211 -12.48 -21.72 6.60
C ASN A 211 -11.50 -20.68 6.01
N PHE A 212 -10.25 -20.67 6.50
CA PHE A 212 -9.22 -19.71 6.12
C PHE A 212 -8.88 -19.77 4.62
N ASP A 213 -8.83 -20.95 4.01
CA ASP A 213 -8.53 -21.07 2.57
C ASP A 213 -9.67 -20.50 1.72
N THR A 214 -10.92 -20.67 2.17
CA THR A 214 -12.10 -20.01 1.57
C THR A 214 -12.03 -18.49 1.73
N PHE A 215 -11.71 -17.98 2.92
CA PHE A 215 -11.51 -16.55 3.15
C PHE A 215 -10.42 -16.00 2.21
N TYR A 216 -9.26 -16.65 2.19
CA TYR A 216 -8.09 -16.22 1.44
C TYR A 216 -8.36 -16.21 -0.07
N SER A 217 -8.96 -17.28 -0.61
CA SER A 217 -9.31 -17.36 -2.03
C SER A 217 -10.36 -16.33 -2.44
N ASN A 218 -11.39 -16.10 -1.61
CA ASN A 218 -12.40 -15.06 -1.84
C ASN A 218 -11.80 -13.66 -1.78
N TRP A 219 -10.93 -13.39 -0.80
CA TRP A 219 -10.21 -12.12 -0.67
C TRP A 219 -9.31 -11.87 -1.88
N ARG A 220 -8.49 -12.84 -2.30
CA ARG A 220 -7.67 -12.76 -3.50
C ARG A 220 -8.55 -12.45 -4.71
N LYS A 221 -9.59 -13.23 -4.97
CA LYS A 221 -10.48 -13.00 -6.12
C LYS A 221 -11.11 -11.60 -6.08
N THR A 222 -11.64 -11.19 -4.94
CA THR A 222 -12.29 -9.89 -4.79
C THR A 222 -11.31 -8.75 -5.06
N THR A 223 -10.08 -8.84 -4.55
CA THR A 223 -9.07 -7.81 -4.79
C THR A 223 -8.62 -7.79 -6.25
N PHE A 224 -8.50 -8.96 -6.90
CA PHE A 224 -8.27 -9.04 -8.35
C PHE A 224 -9.37 -8.32 -9.14
N ASP A 225 -10.63 -8.63 -8.83
CA ASP A 225 -11.79 -8.05 -9.50
C ASP A 225 -11.80 -6.52 -9.32
N TYR A 226 -11.47 -6.01 -8.13
CA TYR A 226 -11.34 -4.57 -7.90
C TYR A 226 -10.19 -3.94 -8.69
N SER A 227 -9.00 -4.54 -8.71
CA SER A 227 -7.87 -4.05 -9.50
C SER A 227 -8.19 -4.06 -11.00
N LEU A 228 -8.83 -5.12 -11.49
CA LEU A 228 -9.27 -5.24 -12.87
C LEU A 228 -10.32 -4.19 -13.24
N MET A 229 -11.31 -3.96 -12.37
CA MET A 229 -12.33 -2.92 -12.61
C MET A 229 -11.73 -1.51 -12.55
N GLY A 230 -10.78 -1.26 -11.64
CA GLY A 230 -10.01 -0.02 -11.62
C GLY A 230 -9.23 0.20 -12.91
N LEU A 231 -8.61 -0.87 -13.42
CA LEU A 231 -7.91 -0.85 -14.71
C LEU A 231 -8.86 -0.53 -15.87
N ILE A 232 -9.97 -1.25 -15.96
CA ILE A 232 -11.00 -1.02 -16.97
C ILE A 232 -11.55 0.41 -16.86
N GLY A 233 -11.71 0.94 -15.65
CA GLY A 233 -12.14 2.32 -15.43
C GLY A 233 -11.14 3.34 -15.97
N ILE A 234 -9.85 3.19 -15.62
CA ILE A 234 -8.78 4.08 -16.08
C ILE A 234 -8.62 4.00 -17.60
N TRP A 235 -8.42 2.79 -18.16
CA TRP A 235 -8.25 2.60 -19.60
C TRP A 235 -9.52 2.91 -20.38
N GLY A 236 -10.68 2.56 -19.85
CA GLY A 236 -11.97 2.92 -20.41
C GLY A 236 -12.09 4.43 -20.53
N LEU A 237 -11.76 5.18 -19.49
CA LEU A 237 -11.76 6.64 -19.56
C LEU A 237 -10.72 7.17 -20.57
N TRP A 238 -9.50 6.64 -20.56
CA TRP A 238 -8.42 7.05 -21.47
C TRP A 238 -8.65 6.69 -22.94
N MET A 239 -9.39 5.63 -23.23
CA MET A 239 -9.66 5.19 -24.61
C MET A 239 -10.99 5.71 -25.13
N LEU A 240 -12.03 5.70 -24.30
CA LEU A 240 -13.36 6.17 -24.69
C LEU A 240 -13.41 7.69 -24.81
N LEU A 241 -12.68 8.45 -23.98
CA LEU A 241 -12.70 9.90 -24.06
C LEU A 241 -12.11 10.42 -25.38
N PRO A 242 -10.91 10.02 -25.84
CA PRO A 242 -10.39 10.42 -27.15
C PRO A 242 -11.24 9.90 -28.31
N ALA A 243 -11.74 8.67 -28.25
CA ALA A 243 -12.63 8.13 -29.28
C ALA A 243 -13.93 8.94 -29.38
N PHE A 244 -14.51 9.34 -28.25
CA PHE A 244 -15.70 10.18 -28.18
C PHE A 244 -15.43 11.59 -28.70
N LEU A 245 -14.32 12.22 -28.30
CA LEU A 245 -13.90 13.52 -28.80
C LEU A 245 -13.62 13.50 -30.30
N PHE A 246 -12.99 12.43 -30.79
CA PHE A 246 -12.75 12.20 -32.22
C PHE A 246 -14.07 12.03 -33.00
N LEU A 247 -15.05 11.31 -32.43
CA LEU A 247 -16.38 11.20 -33.01
C LEU A 247 -17.08 12.55 -33.11
N ILE A 248 -17.05 13.37 -32.04
CA ILE A 248 -17.58 14.75 -32.07
C ILE A 248 -16.88 15.58 -33.15
N PHE A 249 -15.55 15.49 -33.24
CA PHE A 249 -14.78 16.17 -34.26
C PHE A 249 -15.22 15.77 -35.67
N LEU A 250 -15.36 14.46 -35.95
CA LEU A 250 -15.85 13.97 -37.25
C LEU A 250 -17.26 14.50 -37.56
N ILE A 251 -18.19 14.42 -36.61
CA ILE A 251 -19.56 14.92 -36.78
C ILE A 251 -19.54 16.41 -37.14
N ASN A 252 -18.74 17.22 -36.46
CA ASN A 252 -18.62 18.65 -36.74
C ASN A 252 -18.00 18.92 -38.12
N VAL A 253 -16.95 18.18 -38.51
CA VAL A 253 -16.34 18.31 -39.84
C VAL A 253 -17.34 17.98 -40.95
N PHE A 254 -18.10 16.88 -40.80
CA PHE A 254 -19.12 16.51 -41.79
C PHE A 254 -20.30 17.50 -41.81
N ARG A 255 -20.68 18.07 -40.67
CA ARG A 255 -21.72 19.11 -40.60
C ARG A 255 -21.31 20.39 -41.30
N ILE A 256 -20.07 20.86 -41.11
CA ILE A 256 -19.54 22.04 -41.80
C ILE A 256 -19.48 21.80 -43.32
N ARG A 257 -19.02 20.62 -43.77
CA ARG A 257 -19.01 20.28 -45.20
C ARG A 257 -20.41 20.20 -45.80
N LYS A 258 -21.41 19.73 -45.04
CA LYS A 258 -22.79 19.71 -45.50
C LYS A 258 -23.36 21.12 -45.65
N VAL A 259 -23.07 22.01 -44.72
CA VAL A 259 -23.46 23.44 -44.80
C VAL A 259 -22.74 24.16 -45.95
N SER A 260 -21.48 23.82 -46.27
CA SER A 260 -20.80 24.40 -47.43
C SER A 260 -21.37 23.91 -48.75
N PHE A 261 -21.80 22.63 -48.83
CA PHE A 261 -22.47 22.06 -50.01
C PHE A 261 -23.90 22.61 -50.20
N GLU A 262 -24.67 22.77 -49.11
CA GLU A 262 -25.98 23.45 -49.16
C GLU A 262 -25.82 24.97 -49.41
N GLY A 263 -24.63 25.53 -49.15
CA GLY A 263 -24.24 26.88 -49.54
C GLY A 263 -24.11 27.07 -51.05
N GLU A 264 -23.66 26.06 -51.79
CA GLU A 264 -23.59 26.11 -53.27
C GLU A 264 -24.99 26.08 -53.91
N GLU A 265 -25.93 25.32 -53.35
CA GLU A 265 -27.36 25.35 -53.75
C GLU A 265 -27.99 26.72 -53.46
N ASN A 266 -27.59 27.37 -52.37
CA ASN A 266 -28.00 28.74 -52.05
C ASN A 266 -27.35 29.77 -52.99
N ILE A 267 -26.12 29.55 -53.48
CA ILE A 267 -25.47 30.42 -54.46
C ILE A 267 -26.21 30.34 -55.80
N GLU A 268 -26.60 29.15 -56.27
CA GLU A 268 -27.43 29.03 -57.49
C GLU A 268 -28.81 29.67 -57.30
N ALA A 269 -29.45 29.50 -56.13
CA ALA A 269 -30.73 30.14 -55.84
C ALA A 269 -30.63 31.67 -55.73
N LEU A 270 -29.54 32.19 -55.15
CA LEU A 270 -29.26 33.63 -55.06
C LEU A 270 -28.86 34.22 -56.41
N GLU A 271 -28.08 33.50 -57.23
CA GLU A 271 -27.79 33.89 -58.62
C GLU A 271 -29.05 33.93 -59.48
N ALA A 272 -30.00 33.02 -59.25
CA ALA A 272 -31.28 33.04 -59.94
C ALA A 272 -32.17 34.23 -59.52
N LEU A 273 -32.08 34.67 -58.25
CA LEU A 273 -32.90 35.75 -57.70
C LEU A 273 -32.34 37.15 -58.00
N TYR A 274 -31.03 37.34 -57.94
CA TYR A 274 -30.36 38.64 -58.08
C TYR A 274 -29.60 38.80 -59.40
N GLY A 275 -29.44 37.72 -60.17
CA GLY A 275 -28.72 37.71 -61.44
C GLY A 275 -27.20 37.67 -61.26
N LYS A 276 -26.49 37.11 -62.27
CA LYS A 276 -25.03 36.97 -62.26
C LYS A 276 -24.26 38.30 -62.16
N GLU A 277 -24.93 39.43 -62.40
CA GLU A 277 -24.32 40.77 -62.36
C GLU A 277 -24.19 41.31 -60.94
N TYR A 278 -25.03 40.86 -59.99
CA TYR A 278 -24.97 41.29 -58.59
C TYR A 278 -23.60 41.03 -57.92
N TRP A 279 -22.85 40.04 -58.42
CA TRP A 279 -21.54 39.65 -57.90
C TRP A 279 -20.35 40.34 -58.59
N LYS A 280 -20.58 41.12 -59.66
CA LYS A 280 -19.49 41.78 -60.42
C LYS A 280 -18.99 43.07 -59.78
N ASP A 281 -19.80 43.71 -58.95
CA ASP A 281 -19.47 45.03 -58.39
C ASP A 281 -18.46 44.99 -57.22
N GLY A 282 -18.04 43.79 -56.79
CA GLY A 282 -17.08 43.62 -55.68
C GLY A 282 -15.61 43.47 -56.09
N GLU A 283 -15.30 43.21 -57.36
CA GLU A 283 -13.90 43.00 -57.81
C GLU A 283 -13.21 44.28 -58.32
N GLU A 284 -13.94 45.38 -58.54
CA GLU A 284 -13.35 46.62 -59.05
C GLU A 284 -12.72 47.50 -57.94
N ASP A 285 -13.13 47.35 -56.68
CA ASP A 285 -12.59 48.15 -55.57
C ASP A 285 -11.21 47.69 -55.06
N GLU A 286 -10.78 46.45 -55.37
CA GLU A 286 -9.45 45.97 -54.96
C GLU A 286 -8.30 46.43 -55.87
N LYS A 287 -8.60 47.04 -57.02
CA LYS A 287 -7.56 47.58 -57.93
C LYS A 287 -7.23 49.06 -57.73
N VAL A 288 -7.91 49.77 -56.82
CA VAL A 288 -7.69 51.23 -56.64
C VAL A 288 -6.68 51.58 -55.54
N ASN A 289 -6.30 50.66 -54.64
CA ASN A 289 -5.29 50.95 -53.60
C ASN A 289 -3.87 50.46 -53.92
N GLY A 290 -3.58 50.24 -55.21
CA GLY A 290 -2.26 49.82 -55.69
C GLY A 290 -1.39 50.93 -56.28
N ASN A 291 -1.53 52.21 -55.91
CA ASN A 291 -0.51 53.21 -56.27
C ASN A 291 -0.61 54.54 -55.47
N SER A 292 0.03 54.61 -54.30
CA SER A 292 0.57 55.88 -53.79
C SER A 292 2.01 55.66 -53.35
N GLY A 293 2.94 55.95 -54.26
CA GLY A 293 4.38 55.89 -54.02
C GLY A 293 4.95 57.16 -53.40
N SER A 294 6.15 56.98 -52.82
CA SER A 294 7.19 57.97 -52.47
C SER A 294 6.83 58.97 -51.35
N LYS A 295 7.71 59.27 -50.38
CA LYS A 295 9.18 59.41 -50.37
C LYS A 295 9.73 59.02 -49.00
#